data_AF-A0A6I9N9X0-F1
#
_entry.id   AF-A0A6I9N9X0-F1
#
_cell.length_a   1.000
_cell.length_b   1.000
_cell.length_c   1.000
_cell.angle_alpha   90.00
_cell.angle_beta   90.00
_cell.angle_gamma   90.00
#
_symmetry.space_group_name_H-M   'P 1'
#
loop_
_entity.id
_entity.type
_entity.pdbx_description
1 polymer ?
#
loop_
_entity_poly.entity_id
_entity_poly.type
_entity_poly.pdbx_seq_one_letter_code
_entity_poly.pdbx_strand_id
1 'polypeptide(L)'
;MSNNQEIRYCHRFSYILLKFTLFAYGIVWWLIGAFLLAVGIYAEVERQRFKTLDGVFLAPSIILILLGIIMFIVSLIGVLGSLRDNITLLKVFMYTLSVCLILELFGGIMALVFRNQTVGLLNKNIRKGIVNYYDDLDFKNIMDFVQRKV
;
A
#
# COMPACT_ATOMS: atom_id res chain seq x y z
N MET A 1 -21.79 38.86 25.82
CA MET A 1 -22.12 37.44 26.11
C MET A 1 -22.25 36.57 24.85
N SER A 2 -22.68 37.11 23.69
CA SER A 2 -22.81 36.35 22.42
C SER A 2 -21.49 35.77 21.89
N ASN A 3 -20.43 36.58 21.80
CA ASN A 3 -19.15 36.17 21.20
C ASN A 3 -18.49 34.96 21.89
N ASN A 4 -18.59 34.86 23.22
CA ASN A 4 -17.98 33.74 23.96
C ASN A 4 -18.72 32.41 23.75
N GLN A 5 -20.01 32.45 23.38
CA GLN A 5 -20.78 31.26 23.05
C GLN A 5 -20.48 30.82 21.62
N GLU A 6 -20.49 31.73 20.64
CA GLU A 6 -20.13 31.42 19.24
C GLU A 6 -18.72 30.85 19.09
N ILE A 7 -17.73 31.43 19.76
CA ILE A 7 -16.34 30.91 19.76
C ILE A 7 -16.29 29.47 20.29
N ARG A 8 -17.10 29.16 21.31
CA ARG A 8 -17.16 27.82 21.93
C ARG A 8 -17.84 26.79 21.01
N TYR A 9 -18.84 27.19 20.22
CA TYR A 9 -19.48 26.33 19.21
C TYR A 9 -18.55 26.06 18.02
N CYS A 10 -17.84 27.08 17.52
CA CYS A 10 -16.91 26.93 16.40
C CYS A 10 -15.78 25.93 16.72
N HIS A 11 -15.22 25.99 17.94
CA HIS A 11 -14.20 25.05 18.39
C HIS A 11 -14.73 23.61 18.52
N ARG A 12 -15.97 23.43 19.01
CA ARG A 12 -16.59 22.10 19.17
C ARG A 12 -16.93 21.46 17.81
N PHE A 13 -17.42 22.25 16.87
CA PHE A 13 -17.69 21.80 15.51
C PHE A 13 -16.41 21.40 14.76
N SER A 14 -15.37 22.24 14.84
CA SER A 14 -14.06 21.94 14.26
C SER A 14 -13.45 20.66 14.82
N TYR A 15 -13.53 20.44 16.13
CA TYR A 15 -13.04 19.21 16.77
C TYR A 15 -13.76 17.95 16.27
N ILE A 16 -15.09 17.99 16.14
CA ILE A 16 -15.88 16.85 15.66
C ILE A 16 -15.54 16.54 14.20
N LEU A 17 -15.40 17.56 13.35
CA LEU A 17 -14.98 17.41 11.96
C LEU A 17 -13.59 16.78 11.88
N LEU A 18 -12.60 17.30 12.62
CA LEU A 18 -11.25 16.76 12.63
C LEU A 18 -11.22 15.28 13.04
N LYS A 19 -11.98 14.92 14.08
CA LYS A 19 -12.09 13.52 14.53
C LYS A 19 -12.71 12.62 13.47
N PHE A 20 -13.77 13.09 12.82
CA PHE A 20 -14.42 12.34 11.74
C PHE A 20 -13.50 12.18 10.53
N THR A 21 -12.81 13.24 10.12
CA THR A 21 -11.85 13.21 9.01
C THR A 21 -10.70 12.25 9.29
N LEU A 22 -10.14 12.27 10.51
CA LEU A 22 -9.03 11.40 10.89
C LEU A 22 -9.44 9.92 10.93
N PHE A 23 -10.63 9.64 11.45
CA PHE A 23 -11.21 8.29 11.45
C PHE A 23 -11.48 7.79 10.03
N ALA A 24 -12.14 8.61 9.20
CA ALA A 24 -12.44 8.26 7.81
C ALA A 24 -11.15 8.03 7.00
N TYR A 25 -10.16 8.90 7.16
CA TYR A 25 -8.84 8.73 6.56
C TYR A 25 -8.21 7.40 6.98
N GLY A 26 -8.18 7.09 8.28
CA GLY A 26 -7.64 5.83 8.80
C GLY A 26 -8.31 4.59 8.20
N ILE A 27 -9.64 4.59 8.06
CA ILE A 27 -10.38 3.48 7.44
C ILE A 27 -10.02 3.31 5.96
N VAL A 28 -9.94 4.40 5.20
CA VAL A 28 -9.60 4.33 3.77
C VAL A 28 -8.20 3.71 3.59
N TRP A 29 -7.21 4.16 4.35
CA TRP A 29 -5.86 3.58 4.29
C TRP A 29 -5.79 2.14 4.76
N TRP A 30 -6.61 1.78 5.75
CA TRP A 30 -6.73 0.41 6.21
C TRP A 30 -7.27 -0.51 5.12
N LEU A 31 -8.31 -0.08 4.40
CA LEU A 31 -8.87 -0.82 3.25
C LEU A 31 -7.86 -0.94 2.10
N ILE A 32 -7.12 0.14 1.80
CA ILE A 32 -6.06 0.12 0.78
C ILE A 32 -4.95 -0.86 1.18
N GLY A 33 -4.51 -0.84 2.45
CA GLY A 33 -3.51 -1.78 2.96
C GLY A 33 -3.97 -3.23 2.85
N ALA A 34 -5.21 -3.53 3.22
CA ALA A 34 -5.80 -4.87 3.07
C ALA A 34 -5.89 -5.31 1.61
N PHE A 35 -6.27 -4.41 0.70
CA PHE A 35 -6.30 -4.68 -0.74
C PHE A 35 -4.90 -4.99 -1.29
N LEU A 36 -3.90 -4.18 -0.95
CA LEU A 36 -2.52 -4.41 -1.38
C LEU A 36 -1.95 -5.71 -0.81
N LEU A 37 -2.31 -6.08 0.42
CA LEU A 37 -1.98 -7.40 0.97
C LEU A 37 -2.58 -8.54 0.17
N ALA A 38 -3.87 -8.46 -0.15
CA ALA A 38 -4.55 -9.49 -0.93
C ALA A 38 -3.90 -9.66 -2.31
N VAL A 39 -3.63 -8.55 -3.01
CA VAL A 39 -2.94 -8.56 -4.32
C VAL A 39 -1.51 -9.10 -4.19
N GLY A 40 -0.77 -8.69 -3.15
CA GLY A 40 0.60 -9.13 -2.92
C GLY A 40 0.69 -10.64 -2.66
N ILE A 41 -0.21 -11.17 -1.82
CA ILE A 41 -0.30 -12.61 -1.53
C ILE A 41 -0.68 -13.38 -2.80
N TYR A 42 -1.68 -12.91 -3.55
CA TYR A 42 -2.08 -13.53 -4.82
C TYR A 42 -0.90 -13.60 -5.80
N ALA A 43 -0.18 -12.48 -5.98
CA ALA A 43 0.99 -12.41 -6.85
C ALA A 43 2.16 -13.28 -6.37
N GLU A 44 2.30 -13.50 -5.06
CA GLU A 44 3.33 -14.39 -4.51
C GLU A 44 2.99 -15.86 -4.71
N VAL A 45 1.72 -16.24 -4.52
CA VAL A 45 1.23 -17.60 -4.75
C VAL A 45 1.45 -17.99 -6.21
N GLU A 46 1.07 -17.11 -7.15
CA GLU A 46 1.29 -17.33 -8.58
C GLU A 46 2.79 -17.51 -8.88
N ARG A 47 3.62 -16.61 -8.33
CA ARG A 47 5.08 -16.68 -8.51
C ARG A 47 5.68 -17.99 -7.98
N GLN A 48 5.20 -18.52 -6.86
CA GLN A 48 5.70 -19.77 -6.28
C GLN A 48 5.29 -21.00 -7.09
N ARG A 49 4.18 -20.96 -7.83
CA ARG A 49 3.75 -22.05 -8.72
C ARG A 49 4.67 -22.23 -9.92
N PHE A 50 5.30 -21.15 -10.40
CA PHE A 50 6.12 -21.16 -11.63
C PHE A 50 7.64 -21.11 -11.43
N LYS A 51 8.15 -20.97 -10.19
CA LYS A 51 9.59 -20.89 -9.92
C LYS A 51 10.13 -22.03 -9.06
N THR A 52 10.90 -22.90 -9.68
CA THR A 52 11.64 -24.01 -9.05
C THR A 52 13.07 -23.67 -8.61
N LEU A 53 13.56 -22.44 -8.74
CA LEU A 53 15.01 -22.18 -8.57
C LEU A 53 15.37 -20.91 -7.79
N ASP A 54 16.25 -21.20 -6.82
CA ASP A 54 17.10 -20.38 -5.99
C ASP A 54 17.52 -19.03 -6.57
N GLY A 55 17.13 -18.00 -5.86
CA GLY A 55 17.72 -16.67 -5.99
C GLY A 55 17.10 -15.76 -4.95
N VAL A 56 17.95 -15.19 -4.09
CA VAL A 56 17.63 -14.14 -3.11
C VAL A 56 17.32 -12.82 -3.84
N PHE A 57 16.42 -12.86 -4.82
CA PHE A 57 15.87 -11.68 -5.46
C PHE A 57 14.56 -11.36 -4.74
N LEU A 58 14.57 -10.26 -3.99
CA LEU A 58 13.37 -9.64 -3.43
C LEU A 58 12.41 -9.35 -4.58
N ALA A 59 11.39 -10.20 -4.75
CA ALA A 59 10.44 -10.01 -5.82
C ALA A 59 9.54 -8.81 -5.51
N PRO A 60 9.04 -8.12 -6.55
CA PRO A 60 8.07 -7.04 -6.38
C PRO A 60 6.87 -7.44 -5.49
N SER A 61 6.40 -8.69 -5.58
CA SER A 61 5.32 -9.23 -4.74
C SER A 61 5.64 -9.20 -3.24
N ILE A 62 6.87 -9.56 -2.84
CA ILE A 62 7.30 -9.55 -1.44
C ILE A 62 7.33 -8.12 -0.90
N ILE A 63 7.83 -7.17 -1.70
CA ILE A 63 7.83 -5.74 -1.34
C ILE A 63 6.40 -5.25 -1.14
N LEU A 64 5.48 -5.66 -2.02
CA LEU A 64 4.06 -5.29 -1.97
C LEU A 64 3.36 -5.86 -0.72
N ILE A 65 3.66 -7.10 -0.34
CA ILE A 65 3.20 -7.72 0.92
C ILE A 65 3.73 -6.93 2.12
N LEU A 66 5.05 -6.71 2.21
CA LEU A 66 5.66 -5.98 3.33
C LEU A 66 5.06 -4.59 3.48
N LEU A 67 4.90 -3.86 2.38
CA LEU A 67 4.28 -2.53 2.35
C LEU A 67 2.82 -2.60 2.84
N GLY A 68 2.06 -3.59 2.37
CA GLY A 68 0.68 -3.83 2.80
C GLY A 68 0.56 -4.11 4.30
N ILE A 69 1.45 -4.93 4.88
CA ILE A 69 1.44 -5.25 6.32
C ILE A 69 1.68 -3.98 7.12
N ILE A 70 2.71 -3.20 6.74
CA ILE A 70 3.06 -1.96 7.43
C ILE A 70 1.89 -0.98 7.38
N MET A 71 1.30 -0.74 6.19
CA MET A 71 0.16 0.14 6.06
C MET A 71 -1.06 -0.34 6.84
N PHE A 72 -1.34 -1.64 6.84
CA PHE A 72 -2.46 -2.22 7.60
C PHE A 72 -2.29 -2.02 9.11
N ILE A 73 -1.09 -2.25 9.66
CA ILE A 73 -0.83 -2.07 11.09
C ILE A 73 -0.89 -0.58 11.47
N VAL A 74 -0.23 0.30 10.71
CA VAL A 74 -0.18 1.73 11.01
C VAL A 74 -1.57 2.36 10.95
N SER A 75 -2.36 2.00 9.93
CA SER A 75 -3.75 2.47 9.80
C SER A 75 -4.65 1.92 10.90
N LEU A 76 -4.50 0.67 11.32
CA LEU A 76 -5.24 0.09 12.44
C LEU A 76 -4.95 0.81 13.77
N ILE A 77 -3.68 1.13 14.03
CA ILE A 77 -3.28 1.96 15.19
C ILE A 77 -3.92 3.36 15.10
N GLY A 78 -3.96 3.97 13.91
CA GLY A 78 -4.61 5.26 13.67
C GLY A 78 -6.12 5.23 13.95
N VAL A 79 -6.83 4.22 13.44
CA VAL A 79 -8.27 4.03 13.65
C VAL A 79 -8.56 3.77 15.13
N LEU A 80 -7.81 2.88 15.80
CA LEU A 80 -7.96 2.61 17.23
C LEU A 80 -7.64 3.84 18.09
N GLY A 81 -6.65 4.64 17.69
CA GLY A 81 -6.27 5.88 18.38
C GLY A 81 -7.36 6.93 18.31
N SER A 82 -7.98 7.06 17.14
CA SER A 82 -9.12 7.95 16.92
C SER A 82 -10.38 7.49 17.65
N LEU A 83 -10.62 6.18 17.78
CA LEU A 83 -11.82 5.63 18.40
C LEU A 83 -11.77 5.71 19.94
N ARG A 84 -10.60 5.41 20.54
CA ARG A 84 -10.41 5.40 22.00
C ARG A 84 -10.07 6.77 22.61
N ASP A 85 -10.03 7.84 21.81
CA ASP A 85 -9.55 9.17 22.23
C ASP A 85 -8.20 9.10 22.99
N ASN A 86 -7.34 8.13 22.64
CA ASN A 86 -6.08 7.92 23.33
C ASN A 86 -4.99 8.79 22.68
N ILE A 87 -4.70 9.92 23.33
CA ILE A 87 -3.71 10.91 22.88
C ILE A 87 -2.33 10.27 22.67
N THR A 88 -1.93 9.27 23.47
CA THR A 88 -0.65 8.59 23.32
C THR A 88 -0.60 7.79 22.03
N LEU A 89 -1.68 7.09 21.68
CA LEU A 89 -1.76 6.30 20.45
C LEU A 89 -1.79 7.21 19.21
N LEU A 90 -2.48 8.36 19.32
CA LEU A 90 -2.49 9.37 18.27
C LEU A 90 -1.11 10.02 18.06
N LYS A 91 -0.36 10.26 19.15
CA LYS A 91 1.03 10.74 19.06
C LYS A 91 1.94 9.72 18.36
N VAL A 92 1.82 8.44 18.70
CA VAL A 92 2.58 7.37 18.03
C VAL A 92 2.25 7.35 16.53
N PHE A 93 0.97 7.44 16.16
CA PHE A 93 0.56 7.52 14.76
C PHE A 93 1.18 8.70 14.02
N MET A 94 1.18 9.89 14.64
CA MET A 94 1.80 11.10 14.09
C MET A 94 3.32 10.93 13.89
N TYR A 95 4.04 10.39 14.88
CA TYR A 95 5.48 10.16 14.76
C TYR A 95 5.81 9.15 13.66
N THR A 96 5.04 8.05 13.58
CA THR A 96 5.23 7.05 12.54
C THR A 96 5.04 7.66 11.14
N LEU A 97 3.99 8.45 10.91
CA LEU A 97 3.80 9.15 9.64
C LEU A 97 4.93 10.12 9.32
N SER A 98 5.41 10.86 10.32
CA SER A 98 6.52 11.79 10.14
C SER A 98 7.82 11.07 9.73
N VAL A 99 8.11 9.92 10.35
CA VAL A 99 9.25 9.08 9.96
C VAL A 99 9.08 8.51 8.56
N CYS A 100 7.88 8.03 8.21
CA CYS A 100 7.58 7.54 6.85
C CYS A 100 7.82 8.63 5.80
N LEU A 101 7.35 9.86 6.04
CA LEU A 101 7.55 10.98 5.12
C LEU A 101 9.04 11.27 4.91
N ILE A 102 9.83 11.28 5.99
CA ILE A 102 11.29 11.45 5.89
C ILE A 102 11.90 10.33 5.04
N LEU A 103 11.54 9.07 5.30
CA LEU A 103 12.02 7.93 4.51
C LEU A 103 11.62 8.01 3.03
N GLU A 104 10.41 8.44 2.72
CA GLU A 104 9.93 8.64 1.36
C GLU A 104 10.69 9.75 0.64
N LEU A 105 11.01 10.86 1.32
CA LEU A 105 11.84 11.92 0.75
C LEU A 105 13.25 11.43 0.46
N PHE A 106 13.89 10.74 1.41
CA PHE A 106 15.21 10.15 1.20
C PHE A 106 15.20 9.14 0.04
N GLY A 107 14.19 8.26 0.02
CA GLY A 107 13.99 7.28 -1.06
C GLY A 107 13.76 7.95 -2.41
N GLY A 108 12.97 9.02 -2.46
CA GLY A 108 12.71 9.82 -3.67
C GLY A 108 13.97 10.49 -4.20
N ILE A 109 14.76 11.11 -3.33
CA ILE A 109 16.06 11.71 -3.70
C ILE A 109 17.01 10.65 -4.24
N MET A 110 17.13 9.50 -3.55
CA MET A 110 17.96 8.38 -4.01
C MET A 110 17.49 7.84 -5.37
N ALA A 111 16.18 7.71 -5.58
CA ALA A 111 15.62 7.25 -6.84
C ALA A 111 15.93 8.21 -8.01
N LEU A 112 15.97 9.52 -7.76
CA LEU A 112 16.35 10.53 -8.75
C LEU A 112 17.85 10.50 -9.06
N VAL A 113 18.71 10.40 -8.04
CA VAL A 113 20.17 10.34 -8.22
C VAL A 113 20.58 9.09 -9.00
N PHE A 114 19.98 7.94 -8.69
CA PHE A 114 20.30 6.65 -9.32
C PHE A 114 19.34 6.27 -10.46
N ARG A 115 18.65 7.24 -11.07
CA ARG A 115 17.59 7.01 -12.08
C ARG A 115 17.99 6.01 -13.16
N ASN A 116 19.20 6.13 -13.72
CA ASN A 116 19.67 5.25 -14.80
C ASN A 116 19.79 3.78 -14.35
N GLN A 117 20.24 3.54 -13.12
CA GLN A 117 20.36 2.19 -12.56
C GLN A 117 18.99 1.62 -12.17
N THR A 118 18.13 2.45 -11.57
CA THR A 118 16.76 2.07 -11.19
C THR A 118 15.93 1.68 -12.41
N VAL A 119 16.00 2.43 -13.51
CA VAL A 119 15.31 2.09 -14.77
C VAL A 119 15.83 0.79 -15.38
N GLY A 120 17.15 0.55 -15.33
CA GLY A 120 17.74 -0.69 -15.82
C GLY A 120 17.29 -1.93 -15.03
N LEU A 121 17.20 -1.82 -13.69
CA LEU A 121 16.67 -2.86 -12.81
C LEU A 121 15.17 -3.09 -13.05
N LEU A 122 14.39 -2.01 -13.16
CA LEU A 122 12.95 -2.07 -13.38
C LEU A 122 12.62 -2.76 -14.72
N ASN A 123 13.30 -2.36 -15.82
CA ASN A 123 13.10 -3.00 -17.13
C ASN A 123 13.45 -4.48 -17.12
N LYS A 124 14.52 -4.88 -16.45
CA LYS A 124 14.89 -6.30 -16.30
C LYS A 124 13.83 -7.08 -15.52
N ASN A 125 13.28 -6.49 -14.45
CA ASN A 125 12.25 -7.11 -13.63
C ASN A 125 10.90 -7.20 -14.36
N ILE A 126 10.47 -6.14 -15.05
CA ILE A 126 9.24 -6.11 -15.85
C ILE A 126 9.33 -7.10 -17.01
N ARG A 127 10.45 -7.13 -17.75
CA ARG A 127 10.65 -8.08 -18.86
C ARG A 127 10.58 -9.53 -18.38
N LYS A 128 11.19 -9.85 -17.24
CA LYS A 128 11.06 -11.17 -16.61
C LYS A 128 9.63 -11.47 -16.16
N GLY A 129 8.91 -10.46 -15.65
CA GLY A 129 7.51 -10.59 -15.27
C GLY A 129 6.59 -10.89 -16.47
N ILE A 130 6.77 -10.17 -17.58
CA ILE A 130 5.98 -10.37 -18.81
C ILE A 130 6.24 -11.75 -19.42
N VAL A 131 7.50 -12.18 -19.52
CA VAL A 131 7.83 -13.51 -20.07
C VAL A 131 7.19 -14.62 -19.22
N ASN A 132 7.23 -14.49 -17.90
CA ASN A 132 6.64 -15.48 -16.99
C ASN A 132 5.10 -15.44 -16.97
N TYR A 133 4.48 -14.31 -17.33
CA TYR A 133 3.03 -14.16 -17.41
C TYR A 133 2.45 -14.68 -18.74
N TYR A 134 3.23 -14.62 -19.82
CA TYR A 134 2.79 -15.05 -21.15
C TYR A 134 2.73 -16.58 -21.32
N ASP A 135 3.47 -17.34 -20.49
CA ASP A 135 3.40 -18.80 -20.47
C ASP A 135 2.13 -19.34 -19.76
N ASP A 136 1.44 -18.50 -18.98
CA ASP A 136 0.24 -18.89 -18.22
C ASP A 136 -1.07 -18.33 -18.83
N LEU A 137 -0.96 -17.67 -19.98
CA LEU A 137 -2.14 -17.31 -20.75
C LEU A 137 -2.63 -18.55 -21.49
N ASP A 138 -3.63 -19.15 -20.86
CA ASP A 138 -4.72 -20.00 -21.36
C ASP A 138 -5.36 -19.52 -22.69
N PHE A 139 -4.80 -18.49 -23.34
CA PHE A 139 -5.14 -18.06 -24.69
C PHE A 139 -4.87 -19.12 -25.75
N LYS A 140 -3.86 -19.99 -25.57
CA LYS A 140 -3.63 -21.09 -26.50
C LYS A 140 -4.76 -22.12 -26.43
N ASN A 141 -5.21 -22.48 -25.22
CA ASN A 141 -6.35 -23.37 -25.02
C ASN A 141 -7.68 -22.73 -25.43
N ILE A 142 -7.90 -21.44 -25.13
CA ILE A 142 -9.14 -20.74 -25.52
C ILE A 142 -9.20 -20.55 -27.04
N MET A 143 -8.08 -20.19 -27.69
CA MET A 143 -8.00 -20.09 -29.15
C MET A 143 -8.15 -21.48 -29.81
N ASP A 144 -7.52 -22.52 -29.28
CA ASP A 144 -7.70 -23.90 -29.76
C ASP A 144 -9.14 -24.40 -29.54
N PHE A 145 -9.82 -23.99 -28.48
CA PHE A 145 -11.21 -24.35 -28.19
C PHE A 145 -12.20 -23.67 -29.15
N VAL A 146 -11.91 -22.43 -29.55
CA VAL A 146 -12.68 -21.71 -30.58
C VAL A 146 -12.37 -22.26 -31.97
N GLN A 147 -11.10 -22.55 -32.29
CA GLN A 147 -10.69 -23.05 -33.60
C GLN A 147 -11.07 -24.52 -33.86
N ARG A 148 -11.20 -25.38 -32.84
CA ARG A 148 -11.73 -26.76 -33.00
C ARG A 148 -13.24 -26.84 -33.14
N LYS A 149 -13.96 -25.76 -32.84
CA LYS A 149 -15.43 -25.73 -32.84
C LYS A 149 -16.01 -25.11 -34.12
N VAL A 150 -15.14 -24.72 -35.06
CA VAL A 150 -15.45 -24.51 -36.49
C VAL A 150 -15.07 -25.79 -37.23
#